data_AF-A0A3D0U4G1-F1
#
_entry.id   AF-A0A3D0U4G1-F1
#
_cell.length_a   1.000
_cell.length_b   1.000
_cell.length_c   1.000
_cell.angle_alpha   90.00
_cell.angle_beta   90.00
_cell.angle_gamma   90.00
#
_symmetry.space_group_name_H-M   'P 1'
#
loop_
_entity.id
_entity.type
_entity.pdbx_description
1 polymer ?
#
loop_
_entity_poly.entity_id
_entity_poly.type
_entity_poly.pdbx_seq_one_letter_code
_entity_poly.pdbx_strand_id
1 'polypeptide(L)' 'ESIRMHPDQKTLKHMMRKAGLDRVDYHNLTGGVVALHRGFKY' A
#
# COMPACT_ATOMS: atom_id res chain seq x y z
N GLU A 1 13.59 10.44 10.06
CA GLU A 1 13.05 9.23 10.72
C GLU A 1 11.97 8.62 9.85
N SER A 2 11.88 7.29 9.82
CA SER A 2 11.20 6.45 8.81
C SER A 2 9.77 6.87 8.44
N ILE A 3 9.03 7.52 9.33
CA ILE A 3 7.67 8.01 9.06
C ILE A 3 7.61 9.06 7.94
N ARG A 4 8.67 9.86 7.75
CA ARG A 4 8.74 10.83 6.64
C ARG A 4 9.13 10.19 5.31
N MET A 5 9.70 8.98 5.36
CA MET A 5 10.14 8.23 4.18
C MET A 5 9.10 7.20 3.74
N HIS A 6 8.17 6.83 4.63
CA HIS A 6 7.11 5.88 4.32
C HIS A 6 6.14 6.51 3.30
N PRO A 7 5.89 5.85 2.17
CA PRO A 7 4.96 6.37 1.17
C PRO A 7 3.52 6.38 1.71
N ASP A 8 2.70 7.29 1.19
CA ASP A 8 1.26 7.24 1.46
C ASP A 8 0.61 6.00 0.80
N GLN A 9 -0.64 5.72 1.18
CA GLN A 9 -1.33 4.48 0.76
C GLN A 9 -1.52 4.36 -0.74
N LYS A 10 -1.74 5.48 -1.45
CA LYS A 10 -1.89 5.49 -2.91
C LYS A 10 -0.55 5.26 -3.58
N THR A 11 0.51 5.90 -3.06
CA THR A 11 1.88 5.72 -3.54
C THR A 11 2.34 4.28 -3.36
N LEU A 12 2.13 3.68 -2.19
CA LEU A 12 2.48 2.28 -1.94
C LEU A 12 1.68 1.31 -2.83
N LYS A 13 0.37 1.55 -3.02
CA LYS A 13 -0.47 0.78 -3.96
C LYS A 13 0.08 0.82 -5.39
N HIS A 14 0.57 1.98 -5.83
CA HIS A 14 1.21 2.12 -7.15
C HIS A 14 2.54 1.38 -7.23
N MET A 15 3.35 1.42 -6.17
CA MET A 15 4.60 0.66 -6.09
C MET A 15 4.33 -0.86 -6.17
N MET A 16 3.31 -1.36 -5.50
CA MET A 16 2.90 -2.77 -5.58
C MET A 16 2.46 -3.16 -6.99
N ARG A 17 1.71 -2.30 -7.69
CA ARG A 17 1.33 -2.51 -9.09
C ARG A 17 2.55 -2.54 -10.01
N LYS A 18 3.48 -1.60 -9.83
CA LYS A 18 4.75 -1.57 -10.56
C LYS A 18 5.61 -2.82 -10.31
N ALA A 19 5.48 -3.43 -9.13
CA ALA A 19 6.14 -4.71 -8.81
C ALA A 19 5.45 -5.94 -9.42
N GLY A 20 4.39 -5.76 -10.22
CA GLY A 20 3.68 -6.85 -10.91
C GLY A 20 2.57 -7.50 -10.08
N LEU A 21 2.10 -6.86 -9.01
CA LEU A 21 0.89 -7.28 -8.30
C LEU A 21 -0.34 -6.64 -8.96
N ASP A 22 -1.31 -7.48 -9.30
CA ASP A 22 -2.62 -7.10 -9.82
C ASP A 22 -3.66 -6.99 -8.70
N ARG A 23 -4.78 -6.33 -9.04
CA ARG A 23 -5.93 -6.12 -8.13
C ARG A 23 -5.51 -5.61 -6.74
N VAL A 24 -4.49 -4.75 -6.70
CA VAL A 24 -3.98 -4.18 -5.45
C VAL A 24 -5.01 -3.25 -4.85
N ASP A 25 -5.33 -3.47 -3.58
CA ASP A 25 -6.14 -2.56 -2.78
C ASP A 25 -5.65 -2.47 -1.34
N TYR A 26 -6.12 -1.45 -0.60
CA TYR A 26 -5.76 -1.27 0.80
C TYR A 26 -6.96 -0.92 1.67
N HIS A 27 -6.88 -1.31 2.94
CA HIS A 27 -7.85 -0.94 3.96
C HIS A 27 -7.15 -0.24 5.12
N ASN A 28 -7.62 0.96 5.46
CA ASN A 28 -7.11 1.73 6.59
C ASN A 28 -7.67 1.20 7.91
N LEU A 29 -6.81 1.04 8.89
CA LEU A 29 -7.11 0.65 10.26
C LEU A 29 -6.81 1.82 11.20
N THR A 30 -7.52 1.87 12.34
CA THR A 30 -7.27 2.87 13.41
C THR A 30 -7.22 4.30 12.86
N GLY A 31 -8.21 4.71 12.05
CA GLY A 31 -8.29 6.06 11.51
C GLY A 31 -7.19 6.43 10.49
N GLY A 32 -6.48 5.44 9.93
CA GLY A 32 -5.42 5.66 8.93
C GLY A 32 -4.00 5.69 9.49
N VAL A 33 -3.82 5.39 10.78
CA VAL A 33 -2.49 5.21 11.38
C VAL A 33 -1.78 3.98 10.79
N VAL A 34 -2.55 2.94 10.47
CA VAL A 34 -2.07 1.70 9.84
C VAL A 34 -2.94 1.37 8.64
N ALA A 35 -2.39 0.69 7.63
CA ALA A 35 -3.16 0.13 6.52
C ALA A 35 -2.69 -1.28 6.18
N LEU A 36 -3.61 -2.12 5.70
CA LEU A 36 -3.31 -3.44 5.16
C LEU A 36 -3.48 -3.40 3.64
N HIS A 37 -2.41 -3.71 2.90
CA HIS A 37 -2.43 -3.81 1.44
C HIS A 37 -2.46 -5.27 0.99
N ARG A 38 -3.31 -5.58 0.02
CA ARG A 38 -3.39 -6.90 -0.60
C ARG A 38 -3.30 -6.76 -2.11
N GLY A 39 -2.48 -7.60 -2.74
CA GLY A 39 -2.39 -7.75 -4.20
C GLY A 39 -2.24 -9.22 -4.58
N PHE A 40 -2.47 -9.54 -5.84
CA PHE A 40 -2.44 -10.91 -6.36
C PHE A 40 -1.48 -10.97 -7.56
N LYS A 41 -0.82 -12.11 -7.75
CA LYS A 41 -0.01 -12.39 -8.95
C LYS A 41 -0.56 -13.64 -9.62
N TYR A 42 -0.74 -13.58 -10.94
CA TYR A 42 -1.12 -14.73 -11.78
C TYR A 42 0.09 -15.24 -12.54
#